data_AF-M5RTD8-F1
#
_entry.id   AF-M5RTD8-F1
#
_cell.length_a   1.000
_cell.length_b   1.000
_cell.length_c   1.000
_cell.angle_alpha   90.00
_cell.angle_beta   90.00
_cell.angle_gamma   90.00
#
_symmetry.space_group_name_H-M   'P 1'
#
loop_
_entity.id
_entity.type
_entity.pdbx_description
1 polymer ?
#
loop_
_entity_poly.entity_id
_entity_poly.type
_entity_poly.pdbx_seq_one_letter_code
_entity_poly.pdbx_strand_id
1 'polypeptide(L)'
;MEFVLGLLLFLLVAVGIIGWLWIVVLAFSEDEPLWGIGCLIISPLCIVYGFQNFQEAKIPTLMVCVGFATNIGIRLLAGLVGA
;
A
#
# COMPACT_ATOMS: atom_id res chain seq x y z
N MET A 1 15.52 10.37 19.48
CA MET A 1 14.80 10.80 18.26
C MET A 1 14.74 9.69 17.22
N GLU A 2 15.83 8.96 17.00
CA GLU A 2 15.90 7.87 16.01
C GLU A 2 14.87 6.75 16.22
N PHE A 3 14.65 6.32 17.47
CA PHE A 3 13.63 5.32 17.80
C PHE A 3 12.22 5.74 17.39
N VAL A 4 11.82 6.98 17.68
CA VAL A 4 10.50 7.51 17.34
C VAL A 4 10.32 7.54 15.82
N LEU A 5 11.35 7.99 15.10
CA LEU A 5 11.33 8.05 13.64
C LEU A 5 11.22 6.65 13.02
N GLY A 6 12.01 5.69 13.51
CA GLY A 6 11.95 4.29 13.08
C GLY A 6 10.58 3.65 13.32
N LEU A 7 9.98 3.89 14.49
CA LEU A 7 8.64 3.41 14.80
C LEU A 7 7.59 4.02 13.86
N LEU A 8 7.67 5.32 13.58
CA LEU A 8 6.72 6.03 12.72
C LEU A 8 6.79 5.51 11.28
N LEU A 9 8.00 5.31 10.75
CA LEU A 9 8.21 4.72 9.43
C LEU A 9 7.68 3.29 9.36
N PHE A 10 7.93 2.49 10.40
CA PHE A 10 7.38 1.13 10.49
C PHE A 10 5.85 1.12 10.45
N LEU A 11 5.20 1.99 11.23
CA LEU A 11 3.74 2.10 11.25
C LEU A 11 3.17 2.52 9.89
N LEU A 12 3.79 3.47 9.21
CA LEU A 12 3.36 3.92 7.88
C LEU A 12 3.45 2.79 6.84
N VAL A 13 4.50 1.98 6.89
CA VAL A 13 4.62 0.79 6.03
C VAL A 13 3.57 -0.25 6.38
N ALA A 14 3.34 -0.51 7.66
CA ALA A 14 2.31 -1.46 8.12
C ALA A 14 0.91 -1.03 7.67
N VAL A 15 0.57 0.25 7.75
CA VAL A 15 -0.68 0.82 7.23
C VAL A 15 -0.83 0.54 5.73
N GLY A 16 0.24 0.69 4.95
CA GLY A 16 0.24 0.34 3.53
C GLY A 16 -0.08 -1.12 3.26
N ILE A 17 0.51 -2.03 4.04
CA ILE A 17 0.27 -3.48 3.92
C ILE A 17 -1.19 -3.81 4.27
N ILE A 18 -1.73 -3.21 5.33
CA ILE A 18 -3.13 -3.40 5.73
C ILE A 18 -4.07 -2.90 4.62
N GLY A 19 -3.80 -1.72 4.07
CA GLY A 19 -4.57 -1.21 2.92
C GLY A 19 -4.51 -2.15 1.73
N TRP A 20 -3.34 -2.71 1.43
CA TRP A 20 -3.16 -3.62 0.30
C TRP A 20 -3.98 -4.90 0.47
N LEU A 21 -3.88 -5.54 1.63
CA LEU A 21 -4.67 -6.73 1.95
C LEU A 21 -6.17 -6.44 1.96
N TRP A 22 -6.58 -5.25 2.42
CA TRP A 22 -7.98 -4.84 2.35
C TRP A 22 -8.48 -4.79 0.90
N ILE A 23 -7.73 -4.18 -0.02
CA ILE A 23 -8.11 -4.16 -1.44
C ILE A 23 -8.23 -5.58 -2.00
N VAL A 24 -7.31 -6.47 -1.65
CA VAL A 24 -7.37 -7.89 -2.06
C VAL A 24 -8.66 -8.53 -1.58
N VAL A 25 -9.01 -8.36 -0.30
CA VAL A 25 -10.24 -8.92 0.28
C VAL A 25 -11.49 -8.31 -0.36
N LEU A 26 -11.48 -7.00 -0.62
CA LEU A 26 -12.58 -6.30 -1.30
C LEU A 26 -12.81 -6.88 -2.70
N ALA A 27 -11.74 -7.05 -3.49
CA ALA A 27 -11.83 -7.63 -4.83
C ALA A 27 -12.40 -9.06 -4.83
N PHE A 28 -12.03 -9.89 -3.85
CA PHE A 28 -12.63 -11.21 -3.71
C PHE A 28 -14.08 -11.17 -3.20
N SER A 29 -14.45 -10.12 -2.47
CA SER A 29 -15.81 -9.96 -1.92
C SER A 29 -16.81 -9.44 -2.95
N GLU A 30 -16.34 -8.70 -3.95
CA GLU A 30 -17.13 -8.20 -5.10
C GLU A 30 -17.19 -9.20 -6.28
N ASP A 31 -16.89 -10.49 -6.04
CA ASP A 31 -16.85 -11.54 -7.09
C ASP A 31 -15.87 -11.26 -8.25
N GLU A 32 -14.78 -10.52 -7.99
CA GLU A 32 -13.73 -10.18 -8.96
C GLU A 32 -12.39 -10.91 -8.68
N PRO A 33 -12.32 -12.25 -8.77
CA PRO A 33 -11.14 -13.01 -8.35
C PRO A 33 -9.90 -12.73 -9.21
N LEU A 34 -10.07 -12.33 -10.48
CA LEU A 34 -8.96 -11.96 -11.34
C LEU A 34 -8.23 -10.72 -10.82
N TRP A 35 -8.99 -9.74 -10.31
CA TRP A 35 -8.43 -8.56 -9.66
C TRP A 35 -7.79 -8.91 -8.32
N GLY A 36 -8.42 -9.75 -7.50
CA GLY A 36 -7.85 -10.21 -6.23
C GLY A 36 -6.50 -10.91 -6.41
N ILE A 37 -6.40 -11.84 -7.37
CA ILE A 37 -5.14 -12.53 -7.70
C ILE A 37 -4.13 -11.56 -8.34
N GLY A 38 -4.58 -10.72 -9.27
CA GLY A 38 -3.73 -9.71 -9.91
C GLY A 38 -3.09 -8.77 -8.89
N CYS A 39 -3.86 -8.38 -7.89
CA CYS A 39 -3.44 -7.60 -6.72
C CYS A 39 -2.35 -8.26 -5.88
N LEU A 40 -2.41 -9.58 -5.71
CA LEU A 40 -1.44 -10.36 -4.93
C LEU A 40 -0.11 -10.54 -5.67
N ILE A 41 -0.18 -10.80 -6.97
CA ILE A 41 1.01 -11.04 -7.80
C ILE A 41 1.70 -9.71 -8.16
N ILE A 42 0.89 -8.70 -8.51
CA ILE A 42 1.36 -7.40 -8.98
C ILE A 42 0.75 -6.34 -8.07
N SER A 43 1.42 -6.05 -6.95
CA SER A 43 0.94 -5.07 -5.96
C SER A 43 0.53 -3.71 -6.55
N PRO A 44 1.19 -3.17 -7.60
CA PRO A 44 0.73 -1.95 -8.27
C PRO A 44 -0.69 -2.04 -8.87
N LEU A 45 -1.17 -3.23 -9.25
CA LEU A 45 -2.53 -3.41 -9.77
C LEU A 45 -3.59 -3.09 -8.72
N CYS A 46 -3.30 -3.21 -7.42
CA CYS A 46 -4.26 -2.81 -6.40
C CYS A 46 -4.54 -1.33 -6.36
N ILE A 47 -3.57 -0.51 -6.73
CA ILE A 47 -3.78 0.93 -6.85
C ILE A 47 -4.75 1.20 -8.02
N VAL A 48 -4.57 0.50 -9.14
CA VAL A 48 -5.46 0.59 -10.31
C VAL A 48 -6.87 0.16 -9.96
N TYR A 49 -7.02 -1.01 -9.32
CA TYR A 49 -8.31 -1.51 -8.84
C TYR A 49 -8.98 -0.53 -7.87
N GLY A 50 -8.22 -0.04 -6.89
CA GLY A 50 -8.70 0.91 -5.91
C GLY A 50 -9.18 2.24 -6.51
N PHE A 51 -8.58 2.69 -7.61
CA PHE A 51 -9.06 3.86 -8.36
C PHE A 51 -10.28 3.57 -9.23
N GLN A 52 -10.43 2.35 -9.77
CA GLN A 52 -11.63 1.96 -10.51
C GLN A 52 -12.85 1.83 -9.57
N ASN A 53 -12.65 1.23 -8.40
CA ASN A 53 -13.68 1.03 -7.38
C ASN A 53 -13.52 2.04 -6.22
N PHE A 54 -13.27 3.32 -6.54
CA PHE A 54 -12.88 4.32 -5.55
C PHE A 54 -13.96 4.63 -4.51
N GLN A 55 -15.23 4.36 -4.80
CA GLN A 55 -16.30 4.58 -3.82
C GLN A 55 -16.19 3.62 -2.63
N GLU A 56 -15.98 2.32 -2.86
CA GLU A 56 -15.76 1.35 -1.77
C GLU A 56 -14.30 1.33 -1.30
N ALA A 57 -13.34 1.48 -2.22
CA ALA A 57 -11.92 1.28 -1.95
C ALA A 57 -11.15 2.55 -1.53
N LYS A 58 -11.82 3.70 -1.31
CA LYS A 58 -11.15 4.98 -1.01
C LYS A 58 -10.14 4.90 0.13
N ILE A 59 -10.59 4.40 1.28
CA ILE A 59 -9.78 4.29 2.50
C ILE A 59 -8.57 3.38 2.26
N PRO A 60 -8.76 2.11 1.81
CA PRO A 60 -7.62 1.22 1.62
C PRO A 60 -6.70 1.69 0.49
N THR A 61 -7.20 2.36 -0.55
CA THR A 61 -6.37 2.98 -1.60
C THR A 61 -5.45 4.06 -1.04
N LEU A 62 -5.97 4.96 -0.19
CA LEU A 62 -5.15 5.98 0.46
C LEU A 62 -4.09 5.36 1.38
N MET A 63 -4.44 4.31 2.12
CA MET A 63 -3.50 3.57 2.97
C MET A 63 -2.34 3.00 2.15
N VAL A 64 -2.63 2.33 1.02
CA VAL A 64 -1.61 1.81 0.10
C VAL A 64 -0.73 2.92 -0.46
N CYS A 65 -1.32 4.03 -0.92
CA CYS A 65 -0.58 5.17 -1.45
C CYS A 65 0.40 5.77 -0.43
N VAL A 66 -0.03 5.92 0.83
CA VAL A 66 0.84 6.43 1.91
C VAL A 66 1.98 5.46 2.19
N GLY A 67 1.70 4.17 2.31
CA GLY A 67 2.75 3.16 2.53
C GLY A 67 3.74 3.07 1.36
N PHE A 68 3.25 3.18 0.13
CA PHE A 68 4.08 3.17 -1.08
C PHE A 68 4.97 4.40 -1.17
N ALA A 69 4.41 5.60 -0.95
CA ALA A 69 5.18 6.85 -0.91
C ALA A 69 6.24 6.83 0.19
N THR A 70 5.91 6.28 1.36
CA THR A 70 6.86 6.11 2.46
C THR A 70 8.01 5.18 2.07
N ASN A 71 7.72 4.04 1.43
CA ASN A 71 8.76 3.11 0.97
C ASN A 71 9.71 3.74 -0.05
N ILE A 72 9.17 4.47 -1.02
CA ILE A 72 9.98 5.19 -2.02
C ILE A 72 10.83 6.26 -1.31
N GLY A 73 10.23 7.05 -0.42
CA GLY A 73 10.93 8.08 0.34
C GLY A 73 12.10 7.52 1.14
N ILE A 74 11.91 6.40 1.86
CA ILE A 74 12.97 5.74 2.62
C ILE A 74 14.11 5.29 1.68
N ARG A 75 13.79 4.66 0.55
CA ARG A 75 14.79 4.18 -0.41
C ARG A 75 15.59 5.32 -1.05
N LEU A 76 14.91 6.40 -1.43
CA LEU A 76 15.57 7.59 -1.98
C LEU A 76 16.49 8.24 -0.95
N LEU A 77 16.01 8.41 0.29
CA LEU A 77 16.84 8.95 1.38
C LEU A 77 18.04 8.05 1.67
N ALA A 78 17.86 6.74 1.72
CA ALA A 78 18.96 5.79 1.91
C ALA A 78 20.01 5.90 0.79
N GLY A 79 19.57 6.01 -0.47
CA GLY A 79 20.47 6.18 -1.61
C GLY A 79 21.19 7.53 -1.63
N LEU A 80 20.57 8.60 -1.13
CA LEU A 80 21.20 9.92 -0.99
C LEU A 80 22.20 9.99 0.16
N VAL A 81 21.96 9.23 1.23
CA VAL A 81 22.83 9.20 2.42
C VAL A 81 24.04 8.27 2.24
N GLY A 82 24.10 7.49 1.15
CA GLY A 82 25.29 6.73 0.76
C GLY A 82 25.59 5.54 1.69
N ALA A 83 24.54 4.83 2.13
CA ALA A 83 24.70 3.52 2.77
C ALA A 83 25.04 2.42 1.76
#